data_AF-A0A453ELP6-F1
#
_entry.id   AF-A0A453ELP6-F1
#
_cell.length_a   1.000
_cell.length_b   1.000
_cell.length_c   1.000
_cell.angle_alpha   90.00
_cell.angle_beta   90.00
_cell.angle_gamma   90.00
#
_symmetry.space_group_name_H-M   'P 1'
#
loop_
_entity.id
_entity.type
_entity.pdbx_description
1 polymer ?
#
loop_
_entity_poly.entity_id
_entity_poly.type
_entity_poly.pdbx_seq_one_letter_code
_entity_poly.pdbx_strand_id
1 'polypeptide(L)'
;MATTHADDPGRCPEPLSTPDDFMGGFCAFNFTSGPAAGSFCWDRQPDYSAYRESSFGHGILEVKNETYALWKWHRNQDLYQGAVGDEIYIVREPERCLLKSSIAAYF
;
A
#
# COMPACT_ATOMS: atom_id res chain seq x y z
N MET A 1 2.38 -11.47 19.24
CA MET A 1 3.65 -10.70 19.22
C MET A 1 3.48 -9.68 18.11
N ALA A 2 3.39 -8.40 18.44
CA ALA A 2 3.21 -7.34 17.43
C ALA A 2 4.42 -7.33 16.51
N THR A 3 4.20 -7.29 15.19
CA THR A 3 5.31 -7.12 14.25
C THR A 3 5.93 -5.75 14.45
N THR A 4 7.26 -5.67 14.45
CA THR A 4 7.97 -4.39 14.43
C THR A 4 7.87 -3.76 13.05
N HIS A 5 7.64 -2.45 12.98
CA HIS A 5 7.61 -1.68 11.74
C HIS A 5 8.93 -0.93 11.54
N ALA A 6 9.25 -0.56 10.30
CA ALA A 6 10.45 0.23 10.00
C ALA A 6 10.42 1.62 10.65
N ASP A 7 9.22 2.15 10.89
CA ASP A 7 8.97 3.42 11.56
C ASP A 7 8.92 3.33 13.10
N ASP A 8 9.04 2.13 13.68
CA ASP A 8 9.20 2.01 15.12
C ASP A 8 10.57 2.56 15.56
N PRO A 9 10.70 3.17 16.77
CA PRO A 9 11.97 3.73 17.24
C PRO A 9 13.13 2.74 17.18
N GLY A 10 14.17 3.09 16.41
CA GLY A 10 15.39 2.28 16.25
C GLY A 10 15.22 1.03 15.38
N ARG A 11 14.14 0.93 14.58
CA ARG A 11 13.87 -0.21 13.70
C ARG A 11 14.04 0.07 12.20
N CYS A 12 14.42 1.28 11.82
CA CYS A 12 14.75 1.58 10.44
C CYS A 12 16.00 0.77 10.01
N PRO A 13 15.93 -0.07 8.96
CA PRO A 13 17.05 -0.89 8.55
C PRO A 13 18.14 -0.07 7.85
N GLU A 14 19.35 -0.62 7.80
CA GLU A 14 20.43 -0.08 6.99
C GLU A 14 20.06 -0.19 5.50
N PRO A 15 20.18 0.87 4.68
CA PRO A 15 19.70 0.83 3.30
C PRO A 15 20.30 -0.29 2.45
N LEU A 16 21.60 -0.57 2.62
CA LEU A 16 22.28 -1.62 1.85
C LEU A 16 21.86 -3.05 2.23
N SER A 17 21.11 -3.24 3.31
CA SER A 17 20.59 -4.56 3.70
C SER A 17 19.17 -4.84 3.20
N THR A 18 18.53 -3.90 2.49
CA THR A 18 17.16 -4.08 1.98
C THR A 18 16.98 -4.64 0.55
N PRO A 19 17.96 -4.61 -0.37
CA PRO A 19 17.73 -5.12 -1.72
C PRO A 19 17.51 -6.63 -1.71
N ASP A 20 16.81 -7.14 -2.72
CA ASP A 20 16.68 -8.59 -2.92
C ASP A 20 18.03 -9.19 -3.32
N ASP A 21 18.53 -10.12 -2.52
CA ASP A 21 19.87 -10.71 -2.70
C ASP A 21 19.99 -11.51 -4.00
N PHE A 22 18.89 -12.09 -4.49
CA PHE A 22 18.90 -12.95 -5.68
C PHE A 22 18.92 -12.13 -6.97
N MET A 23 18.09 -11.09 -7.05
CA MET A 23 17.98 -10.20 -8.21
C MET A 23 19.11 -9.16 -8.24
N GLY A 24 19.61 -8.76 -7.07
CA GLY A 24 20.63 -7.73 -6.91
C GLY A 24 20.16 -6.33 -7.31
N GLY A 25 21.09 -5.36 -7.26
CA GLY A 25 20.84 -3.95 -7.56
C GLY A 25 20.29 -3.16 -6.37
N PHE A 26 20.43 -1.83 -6.41
CA PHE A 26 19.98 -0.95 -5.34
C PHE A 26 19.30 0.30 -5.89
N CYS A 27 18.03 0.48 -5.53
CA CYS A 27 17.19 1.58 -6.00
C CYS A 27 16.50 2.35 -4.87
N ALA A 28 16.63 1.90 -3.62
CA ALA A 28 15.90 2.43 -2.47
C ALA A 28 16.70 3.56 -1.77
N PHE A 29 16.73 4.74 -2.38
CA PHE A 29 17.41 5.91 -1.79
C PHE A 29 16.54 6.60 -0.71
N ASN A 30 17.17 7.41 0.15
CA ASN A 30 16.45 8.26 1.10
C ASN A 30 15.48 9.19 0.38
N PHE A 31 14.37 9.51 1.05
CA PHE A 31 13.40 10.47 0.52
C PHE A 31 14.04 11.86 0.37
N THR A 32 13.68 12.56 -0.70
CA THR A 32 14.18 13.91 -0.98
C THR A 32 13.15 15.02 -0.70
N SER A 33 11.92 14.64 -0.34
CA SER A 33 10.83 15.56 -0.03
C SER A 33 9.81 14.91 0.91
N GLY A 34 8.87 15.71 1.42
CA GLY A 34 7.83 15.26 2.34
C GLY A 34 8.32 15.07 3.79
N PRO A 35 7.48 14.48 4.66
CA PRO A 35 7.74 14.41 6.09
C PRO A 35 9.00 13.64 6.50
N ALA A 36 9.49 12.71 5.68
CA ALA A 36 10.70 11.92 5.93
C ALA A 36 11.89 12.33 5.05
N ALA A 37 11.89 13.55 4.50
CA ALA A 37 13.01 14.04 3.68
C ALA A 37 14.36 13.91 4.42
N GLY A 38 15.36 13.39 3.73
CA GLY A 38 16.69 13.09 4.26
C GLY A 38 16.81 11.75 4.97
N SER A 39 15.69 11.06 5.25
CA SER A 39 15.67 9.79 5.96
C SER A 39 15.26 8.62 5.06
N PHE A 40 15.63 7.41 5.47
CA PHE A 40 15.25 6.18 4.78
C PHE A 40 13.86 5.68 5.22
N CYS A 41 13.50 5.91 6.48
CA CYS A 41 12.20 5.58 7.06
C CYS A 41 11.56 6.82 7.68
N TRP A 42 10.24 6.73 7.92
CA TRP A 42 9.51 7.68 8.75
C TRP A 42 9.71 7.33 10.23
N ASP A 43 9.34 8.22 11.14
CA ASP A 43 9.36 8.02 12.60
C ASP A 43 7.96 7.76 13.19
N ARG A 44 6.98 7.57 12.31
CA ARG A 44 5.57 7.29 12.57
C ARG A 44 5.00 6.54 11.37
N GLN A 45 3.78 6.03 11.51
CA GLN A 45 3.05 5.44 10.38
C GLN A 45 3.04 6.43 9.20
N PRO A 46 3.59 6.04 8.03
CA PRO A 46 3.61 6.93 6.87
C PRO A 46 2.19 7.26 6.41
N ASP A 47 1.98 8.48 5.93
CA ASP A 47 0.64 8.96 5.54
C ASP A 47 0.03 8.15 4.37
N TYR A 48 0.87 7.47 3.58
CA TYR A 48 0.42 6.58 2.49
C TYR A 48 -0.03 5.19 2.97
N SER A 49 0.15 4.84 4.25
CA SER A 49 -0.29 3.57 4.84
C SER A 49 -1.63 3.77 5.54
N ALA A 50 -2.72 3.42 4.87
CA ALA A 50 -4.09 3.58 5.41
C ALA A 50 -4.39 2.61 6.57
N TYR A 51 -3.96 1.35 6.45
CA TYR A 51 -4.23 0.30 7.44
C TYR A 51 -3.09 -0.73 7.49
N ARG A 52 -2.79 -1.25 8.68
CA ARG A 52 -1.83 -2.34 8.91
C ARG A 52 -2.20 -3.12 10.18
N GLU A 53 -2.30 -4.44 10.08
CA GLU A 53 -2.54 -5.33 11.23
C GLU A 53 -1.76 -6.64 11.09
N SER A 54 -1.13 -7.09 12.18
CA SER A 54 -0.33 -8.32 12.26
C SER A 54 -1.20 -9.57 12.47
N SER A 55 -2.09 -9.89 11.52
CA SER A 55 -2.97 -11.08 11.59
C SER A 55 -2.88 -11.92 10.33
N PHE A 56 -3.01 -13.24 10.47
CA PHE A 56 -3.24 -14.11 9.33
C PHE A 56 -4.67 -13.92 8.81
N GLY A 57 -4.85 -14.01 7.51
CA GLY A 57 -6.14 -13.75 6.88
C GLY A 57 -6.11 -13.94 5.37
N HIS A 58 -7.20 -13.60 4.71
CA HIS A 58 -7.31 -13.58 3.25
C HIS A 58 -8.17 -12.40 2.79
N GLY A 59 -8.01 -12.04 1.52
CA GLY A 59 -8.76 -10.97 0.88
C GLY A 59 -9.85 -11.48 -0.06
N ILE A 60 -10.93 -10.70 -0.18
CA ILE A 60 -11.98 -10.87 -1.18
C ILE A 60 -12.13 -9.53 -1.90
N LEU A 61 -12.01 -9.56 -3.23
CA LEU A 61 -12.27 -8.42 -4.09
C LEU A 61 -13.57 -8.65 -4.87
N GLU A 62 -14.56 -7.82 -4.63
CA GLU A 62 -15.87 -7.89 -5.29
C GLU A 62 -16.05 -6.70 -6.24
N VAL A 63 -15.70 -6.90 -7.51
CA VAL A 63 -15.96 -5.91 -8.56
C VAL A 63 -17.46 -5.79 -8.79
N LYS A 64 -18.00 -4.58 -8.62
CA LYS A 64 -19.44 -4.32 -8.73
C LYS A 64 -19.82 -3.83 -10.13
N ASN A 65 -18.99 -2.96 -10.71
CA ASN A 65 -19.17 -2.40 -12.05
C ASN A 65 -17.83 -1.84 -12.57
N GLU A 66 -17.86 -1.04 -13.64
CA GLU A 66 -16.68 -0.45 -14.29
C GLU A 66 -15.92 0.61 -13.48
N THR A 67 -16.48 1.09 -12.37
CA THR A 67 -15.87 2.11 -11.50
C THR A 67 -15.67 1.67 -10.07
N TYR A 68 -16.46 0.73 -9.53
CA TYR A 68 -16.44 0.34 -8.12
C TYR A 68 -16.03 -1.12 -7.93
N ALA A 69 -15.09 -1.35 -7.03
CA ALA A 69 -14.79 -2.66 -6.45
C ALA A 69 -14.74 -2.56 -4.92
N LEU A 70 -15.35 -3.52 -4.23
CA LEU A 70 -15.28 -3.63 -2.77
C LEU A 70 -14.14 -4.57 -2.39
N TRP A 71 -13.14 -4.07 -1.67
CA TRP A 71 -12.12 -4.88 -1.02
C TRP A 71 -12.56 -5.19 0.41
N LYS A 72 -12.43 -6.46 0.80
CA LYS A 72 -12.56 -6.93 2.18
C LYS A 72 -11.39 -7.81 2.53
N TRP A 73 -10.82 -7.60 3.71
CA TRP A 73 -9.84 -8.49 4.30
C TRP A 73 -10.42 -9.13 5.56
N HIS A 74 -10.32 -10.45 5.64
CA HIS A 74 -10.87 -11.27 6.71
C HIS A 74 -9.75 -11.93 7.51
N ARG A 75 -9.81 -11.78 8.83
CA ARG A 75 -8.83 -12.35 9.76
C ARG A 75 -9.20 -13.78 10.13
N ASN A 76 -8.20 -14.63 10.31
CA ASN A 76 -8.41 -16.04 10.64
C ASN A 76 -9.03 -16.24 12.03
N GLN A 77 -8.79 -15.32 12.97
CA GLN A 77 -9.33 -15.42 14.34
C GLN A 77 -10.81 -15.03 14.47
N ASP A 78 -11.39 -14.37 13.48
CA ASP A 78 -12.79 -13.98 13.52
C ASP A 78 -13.66 -15.02 12.80
N LEU A 79 -14.42 -15.80 13.57
CA LEU A 79 -15.25 -16.90 13.05
C LEU A 79 -16.75 -16.59 13.02
N TYR A 80 -17.17 -15.39 13.42
CA TYR A 80 -18.57 -15.00 13.37
C TYR A 80 -18.98 -14.58 11.96
N GLN A 81 -20.24 -14.83 11.60
CA GLN A 81 -20.74 -14.55 10.26
C GLN A 81 -20.65 -13.06 9.94
N GLY A 82 -20.05 -12.73 8.80
CA GLY A 82 -19.87 -11.34 8.36
C GLY A 82 -18.72 -10.59 9.04
N ALA A 83 -17.83 -11.27 9.79
CA ALA A 83 -16.65 -10.63 10.33
C ALA A 83 -15.74 -10.08 9.22
N VAL A 84 -15.31 -8.82 9.34
CA VAL A 84 -14.38 -8.17 8.42
C VAL A 84 -13.32 -7.44 9.24
N GLY A 85 -12.04 -7.60 8.89
CA GLY A 85 -10.93 -6.88 9.52
C GLY A 85 -10.70 -5.50 8.92
N ASP A 86 -10.74 -5.41 7.59
CA ASP A 86 -10.61 -4.16 6.83
C ASP A 86 -11.54 -4.20 5.60
N GLU A 87 -12.15 -3.06 5.27
CA GLU A 87 -13.09 -2.91 4.16
C GLU A 87 -12.98 -1.52 3.52
N ILE A 88 -12.86 -1.48 2.19
CA ILE A 88 -12.84 -0.21 1.45
C ILE A 88 -13.41 -0.37 0.03
N TYR A 89 -14.12 0.66 -0.43
CA TYR A 89 -14.43 0.80 -1.85
C TYR A 89 -13.25 1.39 -2.61
N ILE A 90 -12.75 0.65 -3.59
CA ILE A 90 -11.82 1.15 -4.60
C ILE A 90 -12.67 1.71 -5.74
N VAL A 91 -12.62 3.04 -5.89
CA VAL A 91 -13.32 3.76 -6.96
C VAL A 91 -12.30 4.29 -7.95
N ARG A 92 -12.34 3.79 -9.19
CA ARG A 92 -11.49 4.32 -10.26
C ARG A 92 -12.18 5.48 -10.96
N GLU A 93 -11.42 6.52 -11.29
CA GLU A 93 -11.89 7.73 -11.96
C GLU A 93 -11.30 7.80 -13.38
N PRO A 94 -11.88 7.11 -14.39
CA PRO A 94 -11.31 7.04 -15.73
C PRO A 94 -11.17 8.41 -16.41
N GLU A 95 -12.15 9.29 -16.25
CA GLU A 95 -12.13 10.62 -16.87
C GLU A 95 -11.05 11.53 -16.26
N ARG A 96 -10.65 11.26 -15.02
CA ARG A 96 -9.64 12.02 -14.30
C ARG A 96 -8.22 11.51 -14.59
N CYS A 97 -8.06 10.19 -14.65
CA CYS A 97 -6.74 9.56 -14.62
C CYS A 97 -6.32 8.93 -15.96
N LEU A 98 -7.26 8.54 -16.83
CA LEU A 98 -6.90 8.10 -18.17
C LEU A 98 -6.59 9.33 -19.02
N LEU A 99 -5.36 9.42 -19.50
CA LEU A 99 -4.99 10.39 -20.52
C LEU A 99 -5.89 10.13 -21.74
N LYS A 100 -6.86 11.02 -21.99
CA LYS A 100 -7.49 11.08 -23.31
C LYS A 100 -6.36 11.39 -24.28
N SER A 101 -6.01 10.43 -25.13
CA SER A 101 -5.03 10.65 -26.19
C SER A 101 -5.54 11.82 -27.02
N SER A 102 -4.91 12.98 -26.84
CA SER A 102 -5.09 14.14 -27.70
C SER A 102 -4.29 13.91 -28.98
N ILE A 103 -4.55 12.81 -29.68
CA ILE A 103 -4.36 12.80 -31.12
C ILE A 103 -5.58 13.56 -31.63
N ALA A 104 -5.41 14.87 -31.75
CA ALA A 104 -6.23 15.66 -32.63
C ALA A 104 -6.22 14.93 -33.98
N ALA A 105 -7.36 14.31 -34.31
CA ALA A 105 -7.64 13.86 -35.65
C ALA A 105 -7.68 15.13 -36.52
N TYR A 106 -6.51 15.56 -36.99
CA TYR A 106 -6.40 16.47 -38.12
C TYR A 106 -6.82 15.67 -39.35
N PHE A 107 -8.12 15.72 -39.64
CA PHE A 107 -8.67 15.59 -40.98
C PHE A 107 -9.33 16.92 -41.34
#